data_AF-A0A8T1S6V0-F1
#
_entry.id   AF-A0A8T1S6V0-F1
#
_cell.length_a   1.000
_cell.length_b   1.000
_cell.length_c   1.000
_cell.angle_alpha   90.00
_cell.angle_beta   90.00
_cell.angle_gamma   90.00
#
_symmetry.space_group_name_H-M   'P 1'
#
loop_
_entity.id
_entity.type
_entity.pdbx_description
1 polymer ?
#
loop_
_entity_poly.entity_id
_entity_poly.type
_entity_poly.pdbx_seq_one_letter_code
_entity_poly.pdbx_strand_id
1 'polypeptide(L)'
;MYYNEKNGGPNHHIPLPANWKSQVEPETLAVIHWMRHFNFVLSANLHGGALVANYPYDKAQEQRSRGYPRKSNTPSPTPDDKLFRKLAKAYSYAHHSMHQSPTCGEQFADGITNGASWYSLSKGMQDFNYLYTNCFEITLELSCDKFPPQKDLEKEWLANREALITYLEEVHQGIKGLVSDENNNGIAGAVISVHGIGHDVTSGDQGDYFRLLLPGTYTITASAAGYRPQTVTVTVGPAGPSLVHFQLKQDTLKGPMEKKAPATSVSSKALQKKVVPRAAHKKTQR
;
A
#
# COMPACT_ATOMS: atom_id res chain seq x y z
N MET A 1 -3.65 3.72 -13.57
CA MET A 1 -2.39 4.33 -13.12
C MET A 1 -2.74 5.24 -11.96
N TYR A 2 -2.14 4.99 -10.81
CA TYR A 2 -2.36 5.82 -9.63
C TYR A 2 -1.66 7.18 -9.80
N TYR A 3 -2.17 8.22 -9.14
CA TYR A 3 -1.71 9.61 -9.36
C TYR A 3 -0.19 9.77 -9.17
N ASN A 4 0.37 9.06 -8.20
CA ASN A 4 1.80 9.15 -7.86
C ASN A 4 2.70 8.48 -8.90
N GLU A 5 2.28 7.36 -9.51
CA GLU A 5 3.02 6.73 -10.62
C GLU A 5 3.09 7.64 -11.85
N LYS A 6 2.06 8.45 -12.10
CA LYS A 6 2.02 9.36 -13.24
C LYS A 6 2.88 10.61 -13.03
N ASN A 7 2.95 11.11 -11.79
CA ASN A 7 3.50 12.43 -11.48
C ASN A 7 4.81 12.37 -10.67
N GLY A 8 5.42 11.20 -10.48
CA GLY A 8 6.71 11.05 -9.81
C GLY A 8 6.66 11.16 -8.28
N GLY A 9 5.58 10.69 -7.65
CA GLY A 9 5.43 10.64 -6.19
C GLY A 9 5.70 9.25 -5.58
N PRO A 10 5.68 9.13 -4.24
CA PRO A 10 5.84 7.84 -3.57
C PRO A 10 4.73 6.86 -3.95
N ASN A 11 5.09 5.60 -4.22
CA ASN A 11 4.17 4.52 -4.57
C ASN A 11 3.95 3.54 -3.40
N HIS A 12 4.02 4.07 -2.18
CA HIS A 12 3.88 3.38 -0.89
C HIS A 12 3.44 4.41 0.16
N HIS A 13 2.74 3.97 1.21
CA HIS A 13 2.30 4.82 2.34
C HIS A 13 1.62 6.14 1.91
N ILE A 14 0.77 6.09 0.87
CA ILE A 14 0.15 7.28 0.28
C ILE A 14 -0.87 7.89 1.27
N PRO A 15 -0.76 9.17 1.66
CA PRO A 15 -1.66 9.75 2.65
C PRO A 15 -3.10 9.84 2.13
N LEU A 16 -4.07 9.61 3.01
CA LEU A 16 -5.50 9.80 2.70
C LEU A 16 -5.88 11.29 2.72
N PRO A 17 -6.81 11.74 1.87
CA PRO A 17 -7.35 13.11 1.91
C PRO A 17 -7.99 13.44 3.27
N ALA A 18 -7.91 14.68 3.74
CA ALA A 18 -8.40 15.07 5.06
C ALA A 18 -9.87 14.69 5.35
N ASN A 19 -10.72 14.66 4.32
CA ASN A 19 -12.14 14.31 4.42
C ASN A 19 -12.47 12.84 4.06
N TRP A 20 -11.48 11.94 4.00
CA TRP A 20 -11.70 10.54 3.58
C TRP A 20 -12.75 9.81 4.44
N LYS A 21 -12.84 10.12 5.75
CA LYS A 21 -13.77 9.47 6.68
C LYS A 21 -15.23 9.70 6.33
N SER A 22 -15.56 10.80 5.66
CA SER A 22 -16.93 11.10 5.22
C SER A 22 -17.21 10.59 3.79
N GLN A 23 -16.29 9.82 3.21
CA GLN A 23 -16.38 9.33 1.82
C GLN A 23 -16.42 7.80 1.73
N VAL A 24 -16.45 7.11 2.86
CA VAL A 24 -16.40 5.65 2.93
C VAL A 24 -17.54 5.11 3.79
N GLU A 25 -17.99 3.91 3.46
CA GLU A 25 -19.00 3.17 4.23
C GLU A 25 -18.44 2.71 5.59
N PRO A 26 -19.29 2.41 6.59
CA PRO A 26 -18.85 2.04 7.93
C PRO A 26 -17.93 0.82 7.97
N GLU A 27 -18.15 -0.20 7.12
CA GLU A 27 -17.29 -1.38 7.04
C GLU A 27 -15.91 -1.02 6.49
N THR A 28 -15.86 -0.19 5.43
CA THR A 28 -14.61 0.32 4.87
C THR A 28 -13.85 1.16 5.90
N LEU A 29 -14.56 2.01 6.65
CA LEU A 29 -13.98 2.80 7.74
C LEU A 29 -13.35 1.88 8.81
N ALA A 30 -14.08 0.86 9.24
CA ALA A 30 -13.61 -0.10 10.23
C ALA A 30 -12.36 -0.85 9.77
N VAL A 31 -12.35 -1.32 8.52
CA VAL A 31 -11.21 -2.03 7.92
C VAL A 31 -9.99 -1.11 7.78
N ILE A 32 -10.16 0.14 7.31
CA ILE A 32 -9.05 1.11 7.25
C ILE A 32 -8.48 1.38 8.66
N HIS A 33 -9.34 1.45 9.68
CA HIS A 33 -8.88 1.59 11.06
C HIS A 33 -8.11 0.35 11.54
N TRP A 34 -8.59 -0.85 11.22
CA TRP A 34 -7.94 -2.10 11.56
C TRP A 34 -6.55 -2.24 10.90
N MET A 35 -6.47 -1.94 9.60
CA MET A 35 -5.21 -1.92 8.83
C MET A 35 -4.16 -0.95 9.39
N ARG A 36 -4.60 0.14 10.03
CA ARG A 36 -3.70 1.10 10.69
C ARG A 36 -3.28 0.70 12.09
N HIS A 37 -4.00 -0.22 12.71
CA HIS A 37 -3.75 -0.62 14.09
C HIS A 37 -2.69 -1.72 14.20
N PHE A 38 -2.55 -2.54 13.16
CA PHE A 38 -1.54 -3.59 13.09
C PHE A 38 -0.62 -3.38 11.90
N ASN A 39 0.65 -3.74 12.06
CA ASN A 39 1.61 -3.77 10.97
C ASN A 39 1.45 -5.06 10.15
N PHE A 40 0.34 -5.18 9.40
CA PHE A 40 0.09 -6.33 8.54
C PHE A 40 1.15 -6.44 7.45
N VAL A 41 1.66 -7.66 7.22
CA VAL A 41 2.73 -7.94 6.25
C VAL A 41 2.18 -8.60 4.99
N LEU A 42 1.33 -9.60 5.15
CA LEU A 42 0.71 -10.36 4.07
C LEU A 42 -0.79 -10.50 4.37
N SER A 43 -1.63 -10.42 3.33
CA SER A 43 -3.08 -10.54 3.43
C SER A 43 -3.66 -11.23 2.19
N ALA A 44 -4.82 -11.84 2.33
CA ALA A 44 -5.65 -12.21 1.19
C ALA A 44 -7.12 -11.89 1.49
N ASN A 45 -7.83 -11.31 0.52
CA ASN A 45 -9.28 -11.18 0.57
C ASN A 45 -9.93 -12.26 -0.31
N LEU A 46 -11.06 -12.81 0.13
CA LEU A 46 -11.68 -14.00 -0.47
C LEU A 46 -12.95 -13.64 -1.22
N HIS A 47 -13.07 -14.12 -2.45
CA HIS A 47 -14.13 -13.82 -3.40
C HIS A 47 -14.67 -15.11 -4.05
N GLY A 48 -15.76 -14.97 -4.80
CA GLY A 48 -16.32 -16.04 -5.63
C GLY A 48 -16.90 -15.50 -6.93
N GLY A 49 -16.98 -16.36 -7.94
CA GLY A 49 -17.40 -16.06 -9.31
C GLY A 49 -16.38 -16.51 -10.35
N ALA A 50 -15.15 -16.81 -9.94
CA ALA A 50 -14.10 -17.41 -10.76
C ALA A 50 -13.26 -18.37 -9.89
N LEU A 51 -12.22 -18.96 -10.48
CA LEU A 51 -11.24 -19.77 -9.74
C LEU A 51 -9.83 -19.38 -10.16
N VAL A 52 -9.27 -18.36 -9.48
CA VAL A 52 -8.00 -17.71 -9.82
C VAL A 52 -7.43 -16.93 -8.64
N ALA A 53 -6.09 -16.88 -8.51
CA ALA A 53 -5.41 -15.96 -7.61
C ALA A 53 -5.08 -14.64 -8.34
N ASN A 54 -5.83 -13.59 -8.02
CA ASN A 54 -5.68 -12.26 -8.58
C ASN A 54 -4.67 -11.43 -7.77
N TYR A 55 -3.73 -10.77 -8.44
CA TYR A 55 -2.71 -9.95 -7.79
C TYR A 55 -2.61 -8.53 -8.35
N PRO A 56 -2.09 -7.57 -7.55
CA PRO A 56 -1.96 -6.17 -7.93
C PRO A 56 -1.18 -5.91 -9.24
N TYR A 57 -1.42 -4.78 -9.90
CA TYR A 57 -2.51 -3.83 -9.62
C TYR A 57 -3.82 -4.24 -10.29
N ASP A 58 -4.94 -3.93 -9.64
CA ASP A 58 -6.30 -4.06 -10.20
C ASP A 58 -6.62 -2.93 -11.19
N LYS A 59 -6.07 -1.74 -10.97
CA LYS A 59 -6.37 -0.58 -11.82
C LYS A 59 -5.41 -0.49 -13.00
N ALA A 60 -5.93 -0.63 -14.22
CA ALA A 60 -5.12 -0.50 -15.44
C ALA A 60 -4.40 0.85 -15.55
N GLN A 61 -3.21 0.84 -16.13
CA GLN A 61 -2.50 2.07 -16.48
C GLN A 61 -3.24 2.80 -17.61
N GLU A 62 -3.75 4.01 -17.31
CA GLU A 62 -4.42 4.84 -18.31
C GLU A 62 -3.34 5.48 -19.19
N GLN A 63 -2.94 4.80 -20.27
CA GLN A 63 -2.38 5.50 -21.43
C GLN A 63 -3.52 5.72 -22.40
N ARG A 64 -3.90 6.99 -22.57
CA ARG A 64 -4.76 7.44 -23.66
C ARG A 64 -3.98 7.34 -24.97
N SER A 65 -3.94 6.16 -25.57
CA SER A 65 -3.65 6.05 -26.99
C SER A 65 -4.88 6.53 -27.76
N ARG A 66 -4.90 7.83 -28.08
CA ARG A 66 -5.76 8.45 -29.11
C ARG A 66 -7.23 7.96 -29.14
N GLY A 67 -7.94 8.10 -28.01
CA GLY A 67 -9.41 8.02 -28.01
C GLY A 67 -10.05 6.63 -28.05
N TYR A 68 -9.27 5.54 -27.96
CA TYR A 68 -9.81 4.20 -27.82
C TYR A 68 -9.60 3.66 -26.39
N PRO A 69 -10.66 3.17 -25.70
CA PRO A 69 -10.47 2.45 -24.44
C PRO A 69 -9.61 1.21 -24.70
N ARG A 70 -8.59 1.02 -23.86
CA ARG A 70 -7.67 -0.12 -23.97
C ARG A 70 -8.45 -1.42 -23.73
N LYS A 71 -8.20 -2.45 -24.55
CA LYS A 71 -8.77 -3.80 -24.37
C LYS A 71 -8.38 -4.36 -23.00
N SER A 72 -9.27 -5.16 -22.41
CA SER A 72 -9.22 -5.75 -21.05
C SER A 72 -8.02 -6.65 -20.72
N ASN A 73 -6.92 -6.66 -21.49
CA ASN A 73 -5.82 -7.63 -21.38
C ASN A 73 -4.44 -6.97 -21.25
N THR A 74 -4.34 -5.74 -20.71
CA THR A 74 -3.03 -5.10 -20.49
C THR A 74 -2.65 -5.18 -19.02
N PRO A 75 -1.55 -5.84 -18.66
CA PRO A 75 -1.11 -5.92 -17.27
C PRO A 75 -0.67 -4.56 -16.72
N SER A 76 -0.92 -4.35 -15.44
CA SER A 76 -0.45 -3.21 -14.65
C SER A 76 0.42 -3.72 -13.50
N PRO A 77 1.69 -4.06 -13.76
CA PRO A 77 2.56 -4.68 -12.76
C PRO A 77 2.93 -3.69 -11.65
N THR A 78 3.14 -4.20 -10.44
CA THR A 78 3.70 -3.45 -9.31
C THR A 78 5.24 -3.45 -9.34
N PRO A 79 5.91 -2.60 -8.54
CA PRO A 79 7.34 -2.74 -8.29
C PRO A 79 7.76 -4.14 -7.76
N ASP A 80 6.85 -4.82 -7.06
CA ASP A 80 7.02 -6.16 -6.51
C ASP A 80 6.34 -7.26 -7.35
N ASP A 81 6.10 -7.06 -8.65
CA ASP A 81 5.34 -8.00 -9.52
C ASP A 81 5.86 -9.44 -9.46
N LYS A 82 7.18 -9.64 -9.44
CA LYS A 82 7.77 -10.99 -9.32
C LYS A 82 7.39 -11.66 -8.00
N LEU A 83 7.37 -10.91 -6.91
CA LEU A 83 6.97 -11.42 -5.60
C LEU A 83 5.47 -11.74 -5.61
N PHE A 84 4.62 -10.83 -6.10
CA PHE A 84 3.18 -11.06 -6.18
C PHE A 84 2.81 -12.28 -7.03
N ARG A 85 3.49 -12.49 -8.16
CA ARG A 85 3.34 -13.71 -8.96
C ARG A 85 3.71 -14.97 -8.16
N LYS A 86 4.78 -14.92 -7.36
CA LYS A 86 5.18 -16.05 -6.50
C LYS A 86 4.12 -16.32 -5.43
N LEU A 87 3.63 -15.28 -4.75
CA LEU A 87 2.58 -15.36 -3.74
C LEU A 87 1.28 -15.95 -4.31
N ALA A 88 0.84 -15.46 -5.47
CA ALA A 88 -0.34 -15.97 -6.15
C ALA A 88 -0.16 -17.44 -6.59
N LYS A 89 1.02 -17.81 -7.09
CA LYS A 89 1.35 -19.20 -7.45
C LYS A 89 1.38 -20.11 -6.24
N ALA A 90 1.89 -19.65 -5.10
CA ALA A 90 1.92 -20.45 -3.87
C ALA A 90 0.51 -20.94 -3.50
N TYR A 91 -0.49 -20.05 -3.56
CA TYR A 91 -1.89 -20.46 -3.36
C TYR A 91 -2.41 -21.35 -4.50
N SER A 92 -2.26 -20.91 -5.76
CA SER A 92 -2.86 -21.58 -6.93
C SER A 92 -2.37 -23.04 -7.12
N TYR A 93 -1.08 -23.29 -6.92
CA TYR A 93 -0.51 -24.64 -7.06
C TYR A 93 -0.80 -25.54 -5.85
N ALA A 94 -0.97 -24.97 -4.66
CA ALA A 94 -1.38 -25.72 -3.47
C ALA A 94 -2.90 -26.00 -3.45
N HIS A 95 -3.69 -25.17 -4.13
CA HIS A 95 -5.12 -25.41 -4.32
C HIS A 95 -5.34 -26.62 -5.21
N HIS A 96 -6.39 -27.40 -4.92
CA HIS A 96 -6.69 -28.66 -5.60
C HIS A 96 -6.68 -28.57 -7.14
N SER A 97 -7.27 -27.52 -7.71
CA SER A 97 -7.45 -27.40 -9.15
C SER A 97 -7.28 -25.99 -9.72
N MET A 98 -6.84 -25.00 -8.93
CA MET A 98 -6.82 -23.60 -9.41
C MET A 98 -5.79 -23.42 -10.54
N HIS A 99 -4.63 -24.06 -10.41
CA HIS A 99 -3.61 -24.11 -11.45
C HIS A 99 -4.04 -24.84 -12.74
N GLN A 100 -5.13 -25.61 -12.71
CA GLN A 100 -5.60 -26.45 -13.83
C GLN A 100 -6.53 -25.69 -14.78
N SER A 101 -6.08 -24.52 -15.25
CA SER A 101 -6.80 -23.72 -16.24
C SER A 101 -7.11 -24.53 -17.53
N PRO A 102 -8.27 -24.31 -18.18
CA PRO A 102 -9.30 -23.32 -17.87
C PRO A 102 -10.21 -23.70 -16.70
N THR A 103 -10.65 -22.69 -15.95
CA THR A 103 -11.58 -22.82 -14.82
C THR A 103 -12.74 -21.84 -15.02
N CYS A 104 -13.97 -22.25 -14.69
CA CYS A 104 -15.17 -21.41 -14.84
C CYS A 104 -15.41 -20.83 -16.25
N GLY A 105 -14.85 -21.45 -17.30
CA GLY A 105 -14.92 -20.93 -18.68
C GLY A 105 -13.88 -19.84 -19.01
N GLU A 106 -12.96 -19.56 -18.11
CA GLU A 106 -11.89 -18.58 -18.26
C GLU A 106 -10.50 -19.25 -18.28
N GLN A 107 -9.55 -18.62 -18.97
CA GLN A 107 -8.18 -19.12 -19.10
C GLN A 107 -7.22 -18.25 -18.28
N PHE A 108 -6.66 -18.83 -17.22
CA PHE A 108 -5.67 -18.20 -16.36
C PHE A 108 -4.42 -19.08 -16.31
N ALA A 109 -3.37 -18.73 -17.06
CA ALA A 109 -2.13 -19.48 -17.01
C ALA A 109 -1.61 -19.57 -15.55
N ASP A 110 -1.27 -20.78 -15.12
CA ASP A 110 -0.87 -21.11 -13.75
C ASP A 110 -1.94 -20.80 -12.67
N GLY A 111 -3.20 -20.57 -13.05
CA GLY A 111 -4.29 -20.20 -12.13
C GLY A 111 -4.10 -18.84 -11.44
N ILE A 112 -3.34 -17.94 -12.05
CA ILE A 112 -3.11 -16.59 -11.53
C ILE A 112 -3.46 -15.53 -12.56
N THR A 113 -3.76 -14.30 -12.11
CA THR A 113 -3.94 -13.17 -13.02
C THR A 113 -3.55 -11.84 -12.39
N ASN A 114 -3.02 -10.92 -13.19
CA ASN A 114 -2.91 -9.51 -12.77
C ASN A 114 -4.29 -8.87 -12.92
N GLY A 115 -4.79 -8.19 -11.88
CA GLY A 115 -6.18 -7.70 -11.88
C GLY A 115 -6.52 -6.81 -13.06
N ALA A 116 -5.68 -5.82 -13.36
CA ALA A 116 -5.87 -4.95 -14.52
C ALA A 116 -5.86 -5.70 -15.87
N SER A 117 -5.14 -6.81 -15.96
CA SER A 117 -5.09 -7.68 -17.14
C SER A 117 -6.30 -8.62 -17.27
N TRP A 118 -7.09 -8.78 -16.22
CA TRP A 118 -8.35 -9.50 -16.26
C TRP A 118 -9.49 -8.53 -16.54
N TYR A 119 -9.67 -7.54 -15.65
CA TYR A 119 -10.51 -6.38 -15.87
C TYR A 119 -10.10 -5.25 -14.93
N SER A 120 -10.05 -4.02 -15.44
CA SER A 120 -9.64 -2.88 -14.64
C SER A 120 -10.67 -2.54 -13.56
N LEU A 121 -10.26 -2.61 -12.29
CA LEU A 121 -11.05 -2.19 -11.14
C LEU A 121 -10.34 -1.06 -10.39
N SER A 122 -11.10 -0.11 -9.85
CA SER A 122 -10.54 0.99 -9.05
C SER A 122 -11.24 1.06 -7.70
N LYS A 123 -10.52 1.58 -6.68
CA LYS A 123 -11.00 1.65 -5.29
C LYS A 123 -11.18 0.25 -4.66
N GLY A 124 -10.44 -0.74 -5.12
CA GLY A 124 -10.37 -2.07 -4.50
C GLY A 124 -9.50 -2.06 -3.23
N MET A 125 -9.81 -2.96 -2.31
CA MET A 125 -9.09 -3.12 -1.04
C MET A 125 -7.67 -3.67 -1.23
N GLN A 126 -7.47 -4.51 -2.24
CA GLN A 126 -6.19 -5.13 -2.56
C GLN A 126 -5.10 -4.10 -2.86
N ASP A 127 -5.33 -3.24 -3.86
CA ASP A 127 -4.39 -2.16 -4.21
C ASP A 127 -4.27 -1.13 -3.06
N PHE A 128 -5.33 -0.93 -2.28
CA PHE A 128 -5.31 -0.03 -1.12
C PHE A 128 -4.32 -0.50 -0.05
N ASN A 129 -4.30 -1.79 0.29
CA ASN A 129 -3.35 -2.35 1.25
C ASN A 129 -1.91 -2.02 0.87
N TYR A 130 -1.53 -2.37 -0.36
CA TYR A 130 -0.17 -2.18 -0.86
C TYR A 130 0.20 -0.69 -0.92
N LEU A 131 -0.71 0.18 -1.37
CA LEU A 131 -0.38 1.60 -1.52
C LEU A 131 -0.45 2.41 -0.22
N TYR A 132 -1.22 1.96 0.78
CA TYR A 132 -1.46 2.71 2.02
C TYR A 132 -0.65 2.20 3.21
N THR A 133 -0.29 0.92 3.23
CA THR A 133 0.33 0.24 4.37
C THR A 133 1.56 -0.56 3.94
N ASN A 134 2.14 -1.36 4.84
CA ASN A 134 3.17 -2.34 4.52
C ASN A 134 2.60 -3.65 3.92
N CYS A 135 1.28 -3.82 3.90
CA CYS A 135 0.65 -5.10 3.65
C CYS A 135 0.57 -5.46 2.16
N PHE A 136 1.05 -6.66 1.83
CA PHE A 136 0.94 -7.25 0.50
C PHE A 136 -0.34 -8.08 0.45
N GLU A 137 -1.36 -7.57 -0.25
CA GLU A 137 -2.65 -8.28 -0.39
C GLU A 137 -2.83 -8.86 -1.81
N ILE A 138 -3.37 -10.09 -1.88
CA ILE A 138 -3.93 -10.66 -3.12
C ILE A 138 -5.44 -10.91 -2.95
N THR A 139 -6.15 -11.11 -4.05
CA THR A 139 -7.56 -11.46 -4.08
C THR A 139 -7.70 -12.90 -4.56
N LEU A 140 -8.37 -13.74 -3.79
CA LEU A 140 -8.53 -15.16 -4.09
C LEU A 140 -9.98 -15.44 -4.50
N GLU A 141 -10.19 -15.78 -5.77
CA GLU A 141 -11.48 -16.25 -6.28
C GLU A 141 -11.55 -17.77 -6.09
N LEU A 142 -12.46 -18.24 -5.23
CA LEU A 142 -12.41 -19.60 -4.69
C LEU A 142 -13.39 -20.58 -5.34
N SER A 143 -14.39 -20.09 -6.05
CA SER A 143 -15.45 -20.94 -6.61
C SER A 143 -16.17 -20.27 -7.78
N CYS A 144 -16.54 -21.05 -8.79
CA CYS A 144 -17.37 -20.55 -9.89
C CYS A 144 -18.79 -20.19 -9.41
N ASP A 145 -19.34 -21.03 -8.53
CA ASP A 145 -20.61 -20.75 -7.85
C ASP A 145 -20.34 -19.79 -6.68
N LYS A 146 -20.96 -18.61 -6.71
CA LYS A 146 -20.82 -17.60 -5.66
C LYS A 146 -21.48 -18.01 -4.35
N PHE A 147 -22.47 -18.89 -4.42
CA PHE A 147 -23.23 -19.36 -3.27
C PHE A 147 -23.44 -20.88 -3.39
N PRO A 148 -22.37 -21.68 -3.22
CA PRO A 148 -22.46 -23.12 -3.37
C PRO A 148 -23.42 -23.71 -2.32
N PRO A 149 -24.14 -24.79 -2.65
CA PRO A 149 -25.03 -25.44 -1.70
C PRO A 149 -24.22 -26.06 -0.56
N GLN A 150 -24.81 -26.14 0.63
CA GLN A 150 -24.15 -26.62 1.85
C GLN A 150 -23.40 -27.96 1.69
N LYS A 151 -23.94 -28.87 0.86
CA LYS A 151 -23.33 -30.19 0.58
C LYS A 151 -21.94 -30.12 -0.05
N ASP A 152 -21.60 -29.01 -0.71
CA ASP A 152 -20.32 -28.85 -1.40
C ASP A 152 -19.26 -28.15 -0.52
N LEU A 153 -19.65 -27.61 0.65
CA LEU A 153 -18.74 -26.85 1.52
C LEU A 153 -17.56 -27.69 2.05
N GLU A 154 -17.77 -28.98 2.34
CA GLU A 154 -16.68 -29.86 2.77
C GLU A 154 -15.65 -30.07 1.65
N LYS A 155 -16.13 -30.20 0.40
CA LYS A 155 -15.27 -30.30 -0.77
C LYS A 155 -14.47 -29.01 -0.98
N GLU A 156 -15.11 -27.85 -0.86
CA GLU A 156 -14.43 -26.55 -0.99
C GLU A 156 -13.37 -26.35 0.11
N TRP A 157 -13.69 -26.74 1.35
CA TRP A 157 -12.70 -26.74 2.44
C TRP A 157 -11.49 -27.60 2.13
N LEU A 158 -11.71 -28.87 1.73
CA LEU A 158 -10.62 -29.79 1.42
C LEU A 158 -9.78 -29.31 0.22
N ALA A 159 -10.39 -28.61 -0.74
CA ALA A 159 -9.69 -28.04 -1.89
C ALA A 159 -8.78 -26.86 -1.53
N ASN A 160 -9.17 -26.06 -0.53
CA ASN A 160 -8.48 -24.83 -0.13
C ASN A 160 -7.57 -24.99 1.09
N ARG A 161 -7.77 -26.00 1.93
CA ARG A 161 -7.07 -26.15 3.22
C ARG A 161 -5.55 -26.03 3.09
N GLU A 162 -4.95 -26.78 2.17
CA GLU A 162 -3.49 -26.73 1.98
C GLU A 162 -3.05 -25.35 1.47
N ALA A 163 -3.75 -24.81 0.47
CA ALA A 163 -3.45 -23.50 -0.10
C ALA A 163 -3.51 -22.36 0.91
N LEU A 164 -4.48 -22.38 1.83
CA LEU A 164 -4.61 -21.40 2.90
C LEU A 164 -3.40 -21.46 3.84
N ILE A 165 -2.94 -22.65 4.22
CA ILE A 165 -1.77 -22.82 5.09
C ILE A 165 -0.49 -22.42 4.35
N THR A 166 -0.28 -22.94 3.14
CA THR A 166 0.87 -22.58 2.29
C THR A 166 0.98 -21.07 2.13
N TYR A 167 -0.13 -20.38 1.88
CA TYR A 167 -0.14 -18.93 1.71
C TYR A 167 0.20 -18.17 3.00
N LEU A 168 -0.26 -18.63 4.17
CA LEU A 168 0.14 -18.04 5.44
C LEU A 168 1.63 -18.20 5.71
N GLU A 169 2.23 -19.32 5.32
CA GLU A 169 3.67 -19.56 5.46
C GLU A 169 4.54 -18.60 4.63
N GLU A 170 4.00 -18.08 3.51
CA GLU A 170 4.67 -17.08 2.67
C GLU A 170 5.01 -15.78 3.41
N VAL A 171 4.39 -15.49 4.56
CA VAL A 171 4.74 -14.32 5.38
C VAL A 171 6.16 -14.45 5.97
N HIS A 172 6.72 -15.65 6.01
CA HIS A 172 8.03 -15.96 6.58
C HIS A 172 9.14 -16.08 5.53
N GLN A 173 9.19 -15.14 4.58
CA GLN A 173 10.29 -15.03 3.61
C GLN A 173 10.86 -13.60 3.54
N GLY A 174 11.98 -13.43 2.84
CA GLY A 174 12.61 -12.12 2.66
C GLY A 174 13.53 -11.75 3.82
N ILE A 175 13.32 -10.56 4.40
CA ILE A 175 14.08 -10.05 5.54
C ILE A 175 13.14 -9.56 6.64
N LYS A 176 13.65 -9.58 7.87
CA LYS A 176 13.01 -8.91 9.01
C LYS A 176 14.07 -8.45 10.00
N GLY A 177 13.72 -7.51 10.88
CA GLY A 177 14.62 -7.10 11.94
C GLY A 177 14.11 -5.91 12.73
N LEU A 178 15.03 -5.24 13.40
CA LEU A 178 14.77 -4.03 14.19
C LEU A 178 15.57 -2.87 13.60
N VAL A 179 14.97 -1.68 13.58
CA VAL A 179 15.64 -0.41 13.41
C VAL A 179 15.70 0.27 14.77
N SER A 180 16.90 0.50 15.29
CA SER A 180 17.12 1.09 16.61
C SER A 180 18.10 2.28 16.57
N ASP A 181 18.10 3.08 17.63
CA ASP A 181 19.12 4.10 17.88
C ASP A 181 20.37 3.52 18.57
N GLU A 182 21.36 4.37 18.82
CA GLU A 182 22.62 4.01 19.50
C GLU A 182 22.41 3.53 20.96
N ASN A 183 21.24 3.77 21.55
CA ASN A 183 20.86 3.32 22.89
C ASN A 183 19.99 2.04 22.86
N ASN A 184 19.82 1.43 21.69
CA ASN A 184 18.95 0.27 21.44
C ASN A 184 17.45 0.53 21.61
N ASN A 185 17.00 1.80 21.56
CA ASN A 185 15.57 2.09 21.49
C ASN A 185 15.08 1.87 20.06
N GLY A 186 13.94 1.20 19.89
CA GLY A 186 13.30 1.04 18.60
C GLY A 186 12.88 2.37 17.97
N ILE A 187 13.14 2.54 16.68
CA ILE A 187 12.75 3.72 15.91
C ILE A 187 11.49 3.38 15.11
N ALA A 188 10.35 3.92 15.54
CA ALA A 188 9.09 3.76 14.85
C ALA A 188 9.03 4.59 13.55
N GLY A 189 8.41 4.04 12.50
CA GLY A 189 8.24 4.72 11.22
C GLY A 189 9.55 4.98 10.46
N ALA A 190 10.63 4.26 10.79
CA ALA A 190 11.83 4.25 9.98
C ALA A 190 11.50 3.61 8.62
N VAL A 191 12.07 4.14 7.54
CA VAL A 191 11.86 3.66 6.17
C VAL A 191 12.95 2.67 5.80
N ILE A 192 12.55 1.51 5.29
CA ILE A 192 13.42 0.46 4.77
C ILE A 192 13.20 0.38 3.26
N SER A 193 14.19 0.85 2.51
CA SER A 193 14.19 0.87 1.05
C SER A 193 15.11 -0.19 0.47
N VAL A 194 14.67 -0.82 -0.62
CA VAL A 194 15.43 -1.86 -1.33
C VAL A 194 15.86 -1.31 -2.67
N HIS A 195 17.16 -1.26 -2.93
CA HIS A 195 17.67 -0.73 -4.19
C HIS A 195 17.11 -1.50 -5.39
N GLY A 196 16.50 -0.78 -6.33
CA GLY A 196 15.88 -1.35 -7.54
C GLY A 196 14.41 -1.74 -7.38
N ILE A 197 13.81 -1.65 -6.18
CA ILE A 197 12.38 -1.87 -5.95
C ILE A 197 11.75 -0.55 -5.50
N GLY A 198 10.92 0.05 -6.36
CA GLY A 198 10.29 1.35 -6.12
C GLY A 198 9.09 1.31 -5.16
N HIS A 199 9.24 0.62 -4.03
CA HIS A 199 8.22 0.47 -3.00
C HIS A 199 8.90 0.20 -1.65
N ASP A 200 8.77 1.09 -0.67
CA ASP A 200 9.46 0.99 0.62
C ASP A 200 8.50 0.52 1.72
N VAL A 201 9.03 -0.13 2.76
CA VAL A 201 8.27 -0.47 3.99
C VAL A 201 8.71 0.38 5.17
N THR A 202 7.88 0.44 6.20
CA THR A 202 8.15 1.17 7.44
C THR A 202 8.24 0.24 8.64
N SER A 203 9.02 0.61 9.65
CA SER A 203 9.05 -0.07 10.94
C SER A 203 7.81 0.26 11.78
N GLY A 204 7.35 -0.72 12.57
CA GLY A 204 6.28 -0.57 13.55
C GLY A 204 6.71 0.20 14.81
N ASP A 205 5.82 0.27 15.79
CA ASP A 205 5.99 1.09 17.00
C ASP A 205 7.23 0.72 17.83
N GLN A 206 7.69 -0.54 17.75
CA GLN A 206 8.88 -1.03 18.45
C GLN A 206 10.14 -1.03 17.57
N GLY A 207 10.06 -0.48 16.36
CA GLY A 207 11.14 -0.47 15.38
C GLY A 207 11.28 -1.78 14.59
N ASP A 208 10.42 -2.76 14.81
CA ASP A 208 10.38 -4.00 14.04
C ASP A 208 9.84 -3.79 12.63
N TYR A 209 10.44 -4.47 11.65
CA TYR A 209 10.02 -4.38 10.27
C TYR A 209 10.12 -5.73 9.57
N PHE A 210 9.34 -5.86 8.50
CA PHE A 210 9.26 -7.05 7.66
C PHE A 210 9.26 -6.61 6.21
N ARG A 211 10.11 -7.24 5.39
CA ARG A 211 10.14 -6.98 3.95
C ARG A 211 10.20 -8.31 3.21
N LEU A 212 9.07 -8.69 2.62
CA LEU A 212 8.99 -9.84 1.74
C LEU A 212 9.86 -9.60 0.51
N LEU A 213 10.72 -10.57 0.20
CA LEU A 213 11.61 -10.57 -0.96
C LEU A 213 11.73 -12.01 -1.47
N LEU A 214 12.00 -12.13 -2.76
CA LEU A 214 12.43 -13.41 -3.34
C LEU A 214 13.89 -13.70 -2.98
N PRO A 215 14.37 -14.94 -3.16
CA PRO A 215 15.79 -15.25 -3.00
C PRO A 215 16.66 -14.39 -3.92
N GLY A 216 17.74 -13.84 -3.38
CA GLY A 216 18.61 -12.91 -4.10
C GLY A 216 19.47 -12.07 -3.17
N THR A 217 20.38 -11.28 -3.74
CA THR A 217 21.22 -10.35 -3.00
C THR A 217 20.72 -8.92 -3.22
N TYR A 218 20.51 -8.19 -2.13
CA TYR A 218 19.89 -6.88 -2.12
C TYR A 218 20.75 -5.87 -1.36
N THR A 219 20.78 -4.64 -1.85
CA THR A 219 21.29 -3.48 -1.12
C THR A 219 20.11 -2.77 -0.47
N ILE A 220 20.09 -2.69 0.85
CA ILE A 220 18.97 -2.17 1.64
C ILE A 220 19.44 -0.97 2.44
N THR A 221 18.62 0.08 2.48
CA THR A 221 18.89 1.26 3.30
C THR A 221 17.78 1.46 4.30
N ALA A 222 18.14 1.57 5.58
CA ALA A 222 17.24 2.06 6.63
C ALA A 222 17.50 3.55 6.86
N SER A 223 16.43 4.33 6.98
CA SER A 223 16.50 5.78 7.20
C SER A 223 15.37 6.26 8.11
N ALA A 224 15.63 7.29 8.90
CA ALA A 224 14.64 7.92 9.76
C ALA A 224 14.92 9.42 9.91
N ALA A 225 13.88 10.22 10.13
CA ALA A 225 14.05 11.65 10.32
C ALA A 225 14.91 11.94 11.57
N GLY A 226 15.95 12.76 11.42
CA GLY A 226 16.90 13.07 12.50
C GLY A 226 18.04 12.06 12.66
N TYR A 227 18.11 11.04 11.80
CA TYR A 227 19.16 10.03 11.82
C TYR A 227 19.91 9.97 10.48
N ARG A 228 21.16 9.53 10.53
CA ARG A 228 21.96 9.20 9.35
C ARG A 228 21.52 7.83 8.81
N PRO A 229 21.19 7.70 7.51
CA PRO A 229 20.84 6.42 6.92
C PRO A 229 21.97 5.39 7.03
N GLN A 230 21.60 4.13 7.13
CA GLN A 230 22.53 3.00 7.10
C GLN A 230 22.17 2.08 5.95
N THR A 231 23.16 1.73 5.13
CA THR A 231 23.00 0.82 3.99
C THR A 231 23.78 -0.46 4.24
N VAL A 232 23.16 -1.61 3.94
CA VAL A 232 23.77 -2.94 4.06
C VAL A 232 23.46 -3.78 2.82
N THR A 233 24.33 -4.72 2.51
CA THR A 233 24.07 -5.76 1.51
C THR A 233 23.70 -7.05 2.22
N VAL A 234 22.57 -7.66 1.84
CA VAL A 234 22.09 -8.94 2.40
C VAL A 234 21.81 -9.94 1.30
N THR A 235 22.00 -11.22 1.60
CA THR A 235 21.53 -12.33 0.77
C THR A 235 20.30 -12.96 1.43
N VAL A 236 19.20 -13.03 0.69
CA VAL A 236 17.97 -13.73 1.05
C VAL A 236 18.02 -15.13 0.45
N GLY A 237 17.87 -16.15 1.29
CA GLY A 237 17.81 -17.55 0.87
C GLY A 237 16.38 -18.00 0.50
N PRO A 238 16.22 -19.25 0.03
CA PRO A 238 14.92 -19.84 -0.28
C PRO A 238 14.13 -20.33 0.96
N ALA A 239 14.75 -20.31 2.14
CA ALA A 239 14.13 -20.74 3.39
C ALA A 239 13.48 -19.54 4.13
N GLY A 240 13.57 -19.54 5.47
CA GLY A 240 13.04 -18.45 6.30
C GLY A 240 13.73 -17.10 6.08
N PRO A 241 13.23 -16.03 6.72
CA PRO A 241 13.69 -14.68 6.48
C PRO A 241 15.08 -14.43 7.10
N SER A 242 15.93 -13.69 6.39
CA SER A 242 17.21 -13.23 6.93
C SER A 242 16.99 -12.15 7.99
N LEU A 243 17.62 -12.30 9.17
CA LEU A 243 17.59 -11.28 10.21
C LEU A 243 18.58 -10.15 9.90
N VAL A 244 18.06 -8.92 9.76
CA VAL A 244 18.86 -7.74 9.42
C VAL A 244 18.47 -6.58 10.35
N HIS A 245 19.34 -6.26 11.30
CA HIS A 245 19.16 -5.13 12.20
C HIS A 245 19.88 -3.89 11.66
N PHE A 246 19.29 -2.72 11.91
CA PHE A 246 19.89 -1.43 11.61
C PHE A 246 20.02 -0.63 12.90
N GLN A 247 21.19 -0.05 13.14
CA GLN A 247 21.41 0.87 14.25
C GLN A 247 21.77 2.24 13.68
N LEU A 248 20.80 3.15 13.72
CA LEU A 248 20.93 4.48 13.13
C LEU A 248 21.54 5.45 14.12
N LYS A 249 22.45 6.30 13.63
CA LYS A 249 23.11 7.35 14.44
C LYS A 249 22.38 8.67 14.27
N GLN A 250 22.23 9.43 15.35
CA GLN A 250 21.61 10.76 15.25
C GLN A 250 22.44 11.67 14.34
N ASP A 251 21.74 12.45 13.52
CA ASP A 251 22.38 13.44 12.65
C ASP A 251 22.58 14.74 13.41
N THR A 252 23.74 14.87 14.07
CA THR A 252 24.12 16.02 14.91
C THR A 252 24.23 17.35 14.17
N LEU A 253 24.06 17.36 12.85
CA LEU A 253 24.09 18.57 12.01
C LEU A 253 22.71 19.22 11.82
N LYS A 254 21.62 18.62 12.30
CA LYS A 254 20.30 19.26 12.41
C LYS A 254 20.02 19.57 13.89
N GLY A 255 20.40 20.76 14.32
CA GLY A 255 20.00 21.30 15.62
C GLY A 255 18.48 21.29 15.81
N PRO A 256 17.97 21.41 17.05
CA PRO A 256 16.55 21.28 17.33
C PRO A 256 15.75 22.27 16.48
N MET A 257 14.77 21.77 15.72
CA MET A 257 13.80 22.64 15.04
C MET A 257 13.26 23.64 16.05
N GLU A 258 13.45 24.94 15.79
CA GLU A 258 12.90 26.01 16.60
C GLU A 258 11.41 25.73 16.84
N LYS A 259 11.04 25.60 18.11
CA LYS A 259 9.65 25.69 18.54
C LYS A 259 9.14 27.05 18.06
N LYS A 260 8.26 27.06 17.05
CA LYS A 260 7.54 28.28 16.65
C LYS A 260 6.95 28.92 17.91
N ALA A 261 7.41 30.12 18.23
CA ALA A 261 6.88 30.93 19.32
C ALA A 261 5.36 31.15 19.12
N PRO A 262 4.58 31.31 20.20
CA PRO A 262 3.16 31.59 20.08
C PRO A 262 2.97 32.93 19.37
N ALA A 263 2.01 32.98 18.45
CA ALA A 263 1.64 34.17 17.70
C ALA A 263 1.37 35.33 18.66
N THR A 264 2.17 36.39 18.57
CA THR A 264 1.89 37.66 19.22
C THR A 264 0.64 38.28 18.61
N SER A 265 -0.34 38.53 19.46
CA SER A 265 -1.59 39.22 19.15
C SER A 265 -1.30 40.62 18.60
N VAL A 266 -1.60 40.87 17.33
CA VAL A 266 -1.62 42.22 16.78
C VAL A 266 -2.93 42.89 17.21
N SER A 267 -2.83 43.90 18.08
CA SER A 267 -3.97 44.72 18.49
C SER A 267 -4.46 45.56 17.31
N SER A 268 -5.75 45.49 17.01
CA SER A 268 -6.43 46.36 16.05
C SER A 268 -6.65 47.75 16.64
N LYS A 269 -5.74 48.69 16.37
CA LYS A 269 -6.06 50.13 16.46
C LYS A 269 -6.61 50.60 15.12
N ALA A 270 -7.94 50.73 15.06
CA ALA A 270 -8.64 51.36 13.95
C ALA A 270 -8.28 52.85 13.85
N LEU A 271 -7.69 53.26 12.72
CA LEU A 271 -7.61 54.67 12.34
C LEU A 271 -9.00 55.13 11.86
N GLN A 272 -9.64 56.02 12.63
CA GLN A 272 -10.79 56.78 12.19
C GLN A 272 -10.37 57.77 11.09
N LYS A 273 -10.86 57.56 9.86
CA LYS A 273 -10.84 58.60 8.82
C LYS A 273 -11.98 59.59 9.06
N LYS A 274 -11.62 60.85 9.33
CA LYS A 274 -12.53 62.01 9.36
C LYS A 274 -13.23 62.17 8.00
N VAL A 275 -14.56 62.18 8.02
CA VAL A 275 -15.41 62.61 6.90
C VAL A 275 -15.73 64.09 7.10
N VAL A 276 -15.40 64.92 6.11
CA VAL A 276 -15.72 66.36 6.07
C VAL A 276 -17.02 66.53 5.26
N PRO A 277 -18.04 67.27 5.76
CA PRO A 277 -19.31 67.44 5.07
C PRO A 277 -19.21 68.45 3.93
N ARG A 278 -19.78 68.11 2.77
CA ARG A 278 -19.89 68.99 1.59
C ARG A 278 -21.16 69.83 1.70
N ALA A 279 -20.99 71.15 1.79
CA ALA A 279 -22.08 72.12 1.89
C ALA A 279 -22.93 72.18 0.62
N ALA A 280 -24.24 72.32 0.80
CA ALA A 280 -25.21 72.60 -0.24
C ALA A 280 -25.17 74.09 -0.63
N HIS A 281 -25.14 74.39 -1.93
CA HIS A 281 -25.50 75.70 -2.45
C HIS A 281 -26.58 75.55 -3.53
N LYS A 282 -27.78 75.98 -3.15
CA LYS A 282 -28.86 76.38 -4.08
C LYS A 282 -28.40 77.59 -4.88
N LYS A 283 -28.65 77.58 -6.20
CA LYS A 283 -29.09 78.78 -6.93
C LYS A 283 -30.14 78.41 -7.97
N THR A 284 -31.14 79.26 -8.00
CA THR A 284 -32.44 79.23 -8.68
C THR A 284 -32.41 79.88 -10.07
N GLN A 285 -33.38 79.46 -10.90
CA GLN A 285 -34.03 80.17 -12.04
C GLN A 285 -33.16 80.47 -13.28
N ARG A 286 -33.60 80.25 -14.51
CA ARG A 286 -34.95 80.39 -15.12
C ARG A 286 -35.31 79.18 -15.99
#